data_AF-A0A0M9YFN7-F1
#
_entry.id   AF-A0A0M9YFN7-F1
#
_cell.length_a   1.000
_cell.length_b   1.000
_cell.length_c   1.000
_cell.angle_alpha   90.00
_cell.angle_beta   90.00
_cell.angle_gamma   90.00
#
_symmetry.space_group_name_H-M   'P 1'
#
loop_
_entity.id
_entity.type
_entity.pdbx_description
1 polymer ?
#
loop_
_entity_poly.entity_id
_entity_poly.type
_entity_poly.pdbx_seq_one_letter_code
_entity_poly.pdbx_strand_id
1 'polypeptide(L)'
;MWFFADDGRSWATVEYVPDARTYEVEQYGPRALWDEVREAFLRWHDLGKPERSRFGLSVDVDVDGDGDGRRVWLDDPAGAVGRL
;
A
#
# COMPACT_ATOMS: atom_id res chain seq x y z
N MET A 1 8.36 12.88 6.96
CA MET A 1 8.54 11.63 6.18
C MET A 1 8.06 11.89 4.77
N TRP A 2 8.80 11.46 3.75
CA TRP A 2 8.48 11.74 2.34
C TRP A 2 8.13 10.45 1.57
N PHE A 3 7.19 10.55 0.64
CA PHE A 3 6.75 9.51 -0.29
C PHE A 3 6.77 10.04 -1.71
N PHE A 4 7.21 9.21 -2.65
CA PHE A 4 7.26 9.52 -4.07
C PHE A 4 6.71 8.34 -4.87
N ALA A 5 5.87 8.63 -5.87
CA ALA A 5 5.49 7.64 -6.86
C ALA A 5 6.65 7.40 -7.83
N ASP A 6 6.76 6.17 -8.34
CA ASP A 6 7.79 5.75 -9.31
C ASP A 6 7.65 6.48 -10.66
N ASP A 7 6.43 6.83 -11.04
CA ASP A 7 6.13 7.63 -12.23
C ASP A 7 6.45 9.13 -12.06
N GLY A 8 6.86 9.57 -10.87
CA GLY A 8 7.20 10.96 -10.56
C GLY A 8 6.03 11.94 -10.57
N ARG A 9 4.78 11.46 -10.69
CA ARG A 9 3.59 12.33 -10.80
C ARG A 9 2.91 12.63 -9.48
N SER A 10 3.24 11.88 -8.43
CA SER A 10 2.65 12.07 -7.10
C SER A 10 3.69 12.06 -5.99
N TRP A 11 3.45 12.84 -4.94
CA TRP A 11 4.25 12.87 -3.73
C TRP A 11 3.38 13.15 -2.49
N ALA A 12 3.88 12.76 -1.32
CA ALA A 12 3.32 13.18 -0.04
C ALA A 12 4.42 13.40 1.00
N THR A 13 4.19 14.30 1.95
CA THR A 13 5.04 14.50 3.11
C THR A 13 4.21 14.54 4.39
N VAL A 14 4.79 14.08 5.49
CA VAL A 14 4.23 14.20 6.84
C VAL A 14 5.24 14.87 7.74
N GLU A 15 4.86 15.98 8.35
CA GLU A 15 5.73 16.71 9.25
C GLU A 15 5.59 16.19 10.68
N TYR A 16 6.71 15.72 11.25
CA TYR A 16 6.74 15.30 12.64
C TYR A 16 7.08 16.49 13.54
N VAL A 17 6.21 16.74 14.52
CA VAL A 17 6.42 17.72 15.57
C VAL A 17 6.36 17.00 16.92
N PRO A 18 7.39 17.12 17.79
CA PRO A 18 7.36 16.53 19.12
C PRO A 18 6.10 16.95 19.90
N ASP A 19 5.55 16.02 20.67
CA ASP A 19 4.36 16.21 21.53
C ASP A 19 3.04 16.55 20.82
N ALA A 20 3.03 16.62 19.49
CA ALA A 20 1.82 16.82 18.71
C ALA A 20 0.96 15.55 18.65
N ARG A 21 -0.36 15.73 18.69
CA ARG A 21 -1.34 14.64 18.51
C ARG A 21 -1.81 14.49 17.06
N THR A 22 -1.57 15.50 16.25
CA THR A 22 -1.93 15.57 14.83
C THR A 22 -0.72 16.09 14.08
N TYR A 23 -0.47 15.52 12.91
CA TYR A 23 0.67 15.83 12.07
C TYR A 23 0.18 16.37 10.74
N GLU A 24 0.85 17.40 10.24
CA GLU A 24 0.52 18.00 8.96
C GLU A 24 0.91 17.06 7.82
N VAL A 25 0.02 16.95 6.84
CA VAL A 25 0.20 16.15 5.63
C VAL A 25 0.02 17.07 4.45
N GLU A 26 1.03 17.14 3.58
CA GLU A 26 0.89 17.72 2.26
C GLU A 26 1.03 16.61 1.22
N GLN A 27 0.21 16.65 0.18
CA GLN A 27 0.26 15.69 -0.90
C GLN A 27 -0.17 16.33 -2.23
N TYR A 28 0.37 15.80 -3.31
CA TYR A 28 0.12 16.30 -4.66
C TYR A 28 0.14 15.16 -5.67
N GLY A 29 -0.61 15.34 -6.75
CA GLY A 29 -0.65 14.43 -7.89
C GLY A 29 -1.92 13.59 -7.93
N PRO A 30 -2.05 12.72 -8.94
CA PRO A 30 -3.23 11.87 -9.12
C PRO A 30 -3.41 10.81 -8.03
N ARG A 31 -2.37 10.51 -7.24
CA ARG A 31 -2.41 9.54 -6.14
C ARG A 31 -2.26 10.21 -4.79
N ALA A 32 -3.15 9.87 -3.87
CA ALA A 32 -3.09 10.29 -2.47
C ALA A 32 -2.17 9.34 -1.67
N LEU A 33 -0.86 9.45 -1.88
CA LEU A 33 0.11 8.45 -1.40
C LEU A 33 0.09 8.24 0.13
N TRP A 34 -0.14 9.30 0.91
CA TRP A 34 -0.26 9.16 2.36
C TRP A 34 -1.48 8.32 2.74
N ASP A 35 -2.63 8.59 2.11
CA ASP A 35 -3.86 7.85 2.35
C ASP A 35 -3.68 6.37 1.96
N GLU A 36 -3.05 6.08 0.83
CA GLU A 36 -2.77 4.70 0.41
C GLU A 36 -1.92 3.93 1.44
N VAL A 37 -0.83 4.54 1.93
CA VAL A 37 0.04 3.93 2.95
C VAL A 37 -0.70 3.77 4.28
N ARG A 38 -1.47 4.79 4.68
CA ARG A 38 -2.28 4.76 5.90
C ARG A 38 -3.31 3.64 5.84
N GLU A 39 -4.06 3.52 4.75
CA GLU A 39 -5.05 2.46 4.57
C GLU A 39 -4.40 1.07 4.55
N ALA A 40 -3.25 0.91 3.88
CA ALA A 40 -2.50 -0.33 3.91
C ALA A 40 -2.02 -0.70 5.33
N PHE A 41 -1.52 0.28 6.09
CA PHE A 41 -1.09 0.09 7.47
C PHE A 41 -2.26 -0.28 8.39
N LEU A 42 -3.40 0.43 8.29
CA LEU A 42 -4.59 0.15 9.08
C LEU A 42 -5.12 -1.25 8.76
N ARG A 43 -5.17 -1.63 7.49
CA ARG A 43 -5.54 -2.99 7.09
C ARG A 43 -4.61 -4.05 7.67
N TRP A 44 -3.29 -3.86 7.60
CA TRP A 44 -2.33 -4.79 8.20
C TRP A 44 -2.49 -4.86 9.74
N HIS A 45 -2.75 -3.72 10.37
CA HIS A 45 -3.01 -3.65 11.80
C HIS A 45 -4.27 -4.45 12.18
N ASP A 46 -5.36 -4.28 11.42
CA ASP A 46 -6.65 -4.95 11.65
C ASP A 46 -6.58 -6.46 11.36
N LEU A 47 -5.68 -6.90 10.48
CA LEU A 47 -5.35 -8.31 10.26
C LEU A 47 -4.56 -8.94 11.42
N GLY A 48 -4.27 -8.19 12.49
CA GLY A 48 -3.54 -8.67 13.66
C GLY A 48 -2.03 -8.61 13.50
N LYS A 49 -1.52 -7.70 12.65
CA LYS A 49 -0.08 -7.50 12.42
C LYS A 49 0.65 -8.79 11.98
N PRO A 50 0.13 -9.51 10.97
CA PRO A 50 0.74 -10.77 10.54
C PRO A 50 2.19 -10.55 10.07
N GLU A 51 3.02 -11.57 10.31
CA GLU A 51 4.38 -11.60 9.81
C GLU A 51 4.40 -11.63 8.27
N ARG A 52 5.46 -11.08 7.69
CA ARG A 52 5.66 -11.01 6.24
C ARG A 52 5.58 -12.39 5.56
N SER A 53 6.02 -13.45 6.24
CA SER A 53 6.03 -14.84 5.75
C SER A 53 4.63 -15.40 5.46
N ARG A 54 3.57 -14.82 6.03
CA ARG A 54 2.18 -15.24 5.80
C ARG A 54 1.58 -14.61 4.54
N PHE A 55 2.21 -13.58 4.00
CA PHE A 55 1.78 -12.97 2.76
C PHE A 55 2.38 -13.68 1.56
N GLY A 56 1.58 -13.82 0.51
CA GLY A 56 2.04 -14.23 -0.80
C GLY A 56 1.56 -13.27 -1.89
N LEU A 57 2.17 -13.40 -3.07
CA LEU A 57 1.86 -12.62 -4.26
C LEU A 57 1.59 -13.60 -5.41
N SER A 58 0.41 -13.48 -6.01
CA SER A 58 0.07 -14.15 -7.25
C SER A 58 0.10 -13.14 -8.40
N VAL A 59 0.58 -13.59 -9.55
CA VAL A 59 0.53 -12.85 -10.81
C VAL A 59 -0.45 -13.58 -11.72
N ASP A 60 -1.52 -12.90 -12.11
CA ASP A 60 -2.46 -13.39 -13.11
C ASP A 60 -1.85 -13.08 -14.48
N VAL A 61 -1.33 -14.11 -15.16
CA VAL A 61 -0.82 -13.99 -16.54
C VAL A 61 -1.94 -14.36 -17.50
N ASP A 62 -2.20 -13.53 -18.50
CA ASP A 62 -3.16 -13.88 -19.56
C ASP A 62 -2.53 -14.80 -20.62
N VAL A 63 -3.35 -15.25 -21.58
CA VAL A 63 -3.00 -16.27 -22.59
C VAL A 63 -1.86 -15.80 -23.51
N ASP A 64 -1.68 -14.48 -23.64
CA ASP A 64 -0.64 -13.86 -24.45
C ASP A 64 0.63 -13.53 -23.63
N GLY A 65 0.60 -13.76 -22.30
CA GLY A 65 1.75 -13.57 -21.41
C GLY A 65 1.90 -12.16 -20.84
N ASP A 66 0.91 -11.29 -21.01
CA ASP A 66 0.94 -9.84 -20.76
C ASP A 66 0.04 -9.44 -19.57
N GLY A 67 -0.09 -10.33 -18.59
CA GLY A 67 -1.00 -10.11 -17.47
C GLY A 67 -0.48 -9.06 -16.47
N ASP A 68 -1.23 -7.96 -16.33
CA ASP A 68 -0.96 -6.87 -15.37
C ASP A 68 -1.48 -7.15 -13.94
N GLY A 69 -2.20 -8.26 -13.74
CA GLY A 69 -2.87 -8.57 -12.49
C GLY A 69 -1.90 -9.04 -11.39
N ARG A 70 -1.70 -8.24 -10.35
CA ARG A 70 -0.98 -8.64 -9.12
C ARG A 70 -1.97 -8.74 -7.97
N ARG A 71 -2.02 -9.88 -7.29
CA ARG A 71 -2.87 -10.12 -6.13
C ARG A 71 -2.04 -10.50 -4.91
N VAL A 72 -2.15 -9.70 -3.86
CA VAL A 72 -1.60 -10.05 -2.53
C VAL A 72 -2.64 -10.83 -1.74
N TRP A 73 -2.19 -11.87 -1.05
CA TRP A 73 -3.04 -12.72 -0.21
C TRP A 73 -2.36 -13.02 1.13
N LEU A 74 -3.16 -13.41 2.11
CA LEU A 74 -2.72 -13.80 3.45
C LEU A 74 -3.11 -15.26 3.67
N ASP A 75 -2.12 -16.09 4.01
CA ASP A 75 -2.19 -17.54 4.25
C ASP A 75 -2.59 -18.41 3.03
N ASP A 76 -3.59 -18.00 2.25
CA ASP A 76 -4.13 -18.77 1.12
C ASP A 76 -4.33 -17.89 -0.12
N PRO A 77 -3.79 -18.25 -1.31
CA PRO A 77 -4.04 -17.56 -2.58
C PRO A 77 -5.50 -17.41 -2.99
N ALA A 78 -6.41 -18.25 -2.46
CA ALA A 78 -7.85 -18.10 -2.65
C ALA A 78 -8.46 -16.94 -1.82
N GLY A 79 -7.79 -16.52 -0.74
CA GLY A 79 -8.20 -15.43 0.15
C GLY A 79 -7.55 -14.11 -0.23
N ALA A 80 -8.18 -13.34 -1.14
CA ALA A 80 -7.61 -12.07 -1.59
C ALA A 80 -7.64 -10.99 -0.48
N VAL A 81 -6.47 -10.40 -0.20
CA VAL A 81 -6.33 -9.24 0.69
C VAL A 81 -6.01 -8.01 -0.16
N GLY A 82 -6.99 -7.56 -0.97
CA GLY A 82 -6.91 -6.30 -1.74
C GLY A 82 -6.23 -6.39 -3.11
N ARG A 83 -6.60 -5.48 -4.01
CA ARG A 83 -6.02 -5.28 -5.35
C ARG A 83 -5.17 -3.99 -5.28
N LEU A 84 -3.91 -4.07 -5.71
CA LEU A 84 -3.01 -2.92 -5.87
C LEU A 84 -3.18 -2.32 -7.26
#